data_AF-X1ED20-F1
#
_entry.id   AF-X1ED20-F1
#
_cell.length_a   1.000
_cell.length_b   1.000
_cell.length_c   1.000
_cell.angle_alpha   90.00
_cell.angle_beta   90.00
_cell.angle_gamma   90.00
#
_symmetry.space_group_name_H-M   'P 1'
#
loop_
_entity.id
_entity.type
_entity.pdbx_description
1 polymer ?
#
loop_
_entity_poly.entity_id
_entity_poly.type
_entity_poly.pdbx_seq_one_letter_code
_entity_poly.pdbx_strand_id
1 'polypeptide(L)'
;VNLGAGTKLANLKIVESNVVINIEGRKYKTGLRKFGAILADGTETGCNSVTTPGTILGKDVLLYPNATARGYYPPKTIIKLKQTQKLEQRI
;
A
#
# COMPACT_ATOMS: atom_id res chain seq x y z
N VAL A 1 5.28 13.68 3.68
CA VAL A 1 4.86 12.53 2.83
C VAL A 1 4.84 13.00 1.40
N ASN A 2 5.49 12.28 0.49
CA ASN A 2 5.44 12.58 -0.95
C ASN A 2 4.60 11.51 -1.64
N LEU A 3 3.54 11.93 -2.34
CA LEU A 3 2.69 11.02 -3.10
C LEU A 3 3.00 11.19 -4.59
N GLY A 4 3.57 10.16 -5.20
CA GLY A 4 3.83 10.14 -6.64
C GLY A 4 2.54 10.29 -7.43
N ALA A 5 2.63 10.87 -8.63
CA ALA A 5 1.47 11.12 -9.49
C ALA A 5 0.64 9.85 -9.70
N GLY A 6 -0.68 9.97 -9.52
CA GLY A 6 -1.60 8.85 -9.66
C GLY A 6 -1.55 7.82 -8.51
N THR A 7 -0.93 8.14 -7.36
CA THR A 7 -1.06 7.32 -6.14
C THR A 7 -2.54 7.20 -5.73
N LYS A 8 -3.00 5.97 -5.46
CA LYS A 8 -4.39 5.70 -5.08
C LYS A 8 -4.46 5.09 -3.69
N LEU A 9 -5.19 5.73 -2.79
CA LEU A 9 -5.45 5.21 -1.45
C LEU A 9 -6.85 4.61 -1.39
N ALA A 10 -6.98 3.30 -1.66
CA ALA A 10 -8.27 2.63 -1.59
C ALA A 10 -8.76 2.59 -0.14
N ASN A 11 -10.03 2.96 0.07
CA ASN A 11 -10.63 3.00 1.41
C ASN A 11 -11.77 2.00 1.61
N LEU A 12 -12.27 1.35 0.56
CA LEU A 12 -13.39 0.42 0.62
C LEU A 12 -12.96 -0.97 0.17
N LYS A 13 -13.25 -1.98 0.98
CA LYS A 13 -13.04 -3.39 0.59
C LYS A 13 -14.12 -3.81 -0.41
N ILE A 14 -13.69 -4.51 -1.46
CA ILE A 14 -14.57 -5.16 -2.46
C ILE A 14 -15.58 -6.07 -1.76
N VAL A 15 -15.09 -6.91 -0.84
CA VAL A 15 -15.96 -7.72 0.04
C VAL A 15 -16.57 -6.82 1.10
N GLU A 16 -17.90 -6.91 1.24
CA GLU A 16 -18.67 -6.16 2.22
C GLU A 16 -18.34 -6.58 3.65
N SER A 17 -17.41 -5.86 4.26
CA SER A 17 -16.92 -6.10 5.61
C SER A 17 -16.17 -4.88 6.13
N ASN A 18 -16.04 -4.79 7.45
CA ASN A 18 -15.20 -3.80 8.10
C ASN A 18 -13.71 -4.06 7.81
N VAL A 19 -12.93 -2.98 7.82
CA VAL A 19 -11.48 -3.06 7.68
C VAL A 19 -10.87 -3.60 8.98
N VAL A 20 -9.92 -4.51 8.85
CA VAL A 20 -9.15 -5.08 9.97
C VAL A 20 -7.69 -4.90 9.63
N ILE A 21 -6.93 -4.31 10.54
CA ILE A 21 -5.51 -4.07 10.37
C ILE A 21 -4.77 -5.17 11.11
N ASN A 22 -3.76 -5.78 10.48
CA ASN A 22 -2.88 -6.74 11.13
C ASN A 22 -1.49 -6.12 11.26
N ILE A 23 -1.02 -5.95 12.49
CA ILE A 23 0.30 -5.43 12.83
C ILE A 23 0.98 -6.50 13.66
N GLU A 24 2.07 -7.07 13.17
CA GLU A 24 2.92 -8.02 13.91
C GLU A 24 2.13 -9.20 14.50
N GLY A 25 1.17 -9.72 13.74
CA GLY A 25 0.32 -10.85 14.15
C GLY A 25 -0.90 -10.46 14.98
N ARG A 26 -0.97 -9.22 15.47
CA ARG A 26 -2.13 -8.71 16.21
C ARG A 26 -3.15 -8.06 15.27
N LYS A 27 -4.41 -8.52 15.38
CA LYS A 27 -5.53 -7.96 14.63
C LYS A 27 -6.18 -6.81 15.39
N TYR A 28 -6.38 -5.69 14.71
CA TYR A 28 -7.08 -4.50 15.17
C TYR A 28 -8.35 -4.34 14.35
N LYS A 29 -9.51 -4.53 14.98
CA LYS A 29 -10.82 -4.27 14.37
C LYS A 29 -11.03 -2.76 14.37
N THR A 30 -11.13 -2.14 13.20
CA THR A 30 -11.31 -0.68 13.14
C THR A 30 -12.77 -0.27 13.39
N GLY A 31 -13.72 -1.19 13.19
CA GLY A 31 -15.16 -0.87 13.21
C GLY A 31 -15.63 -0.08 11.98
N LEU A 32 -14.73 0.22 11.04
CA LEU A 32 -15.01 1.10 9.91
C LEU A 32 -15.23 0.30 8.62
N ARG A 33 -16.33 0.61 7.93
CA ARG A 33 -16.58 0.09 6.57
C ARG A 33 -15.61 0.69 5.55
N LYS A 34 -15.26 1.97 5.73
CA LYS A 34 -14.28 2.71 4.92
C LYS A 34 -13.09 3.12 5.76
N PHE A 35 -11.90 2.64 5.41
CA PHE A 35 -10.64 3.05 6.03
C PHE A 35 -9.54 2.98 4.97
N GLY A 36 -8.88 4.11 4.69
CA GLY A 36 -7.85 4.24 3.67
C GLY A 36 -6.51 3.67 4.11
N ALA A 37 -5.51 4.54 4.24
CA ALA A 37 -4.18 4.18 4.70
C ALA A 37 -3.64 5.21 5.69
N ILE A 38 -2.67 4.80 6.51
CA ILE A 38 -1.86 5.68 7.38
C ILE A 38 -0.45 5.71 6.80
N LEU A 39 0.08 6.91 6.58
CA LEU A 39 1.43 7.12 6.05
C LEU A 39 2.19 8.01 7.02
N ALA A 40 3.28 7.52 7.59
CA ALA A 40 4.10 8.27 8.53
C ALA A 40 5.09 9.21 7.81
N ASP A 41 5.75 10.06 8.59
CA ASP A 41 6.73 11.04 8.08
C ASP A 41 7.83 10.39 7.24
N GLY A 42 8.33 11.14 6.26
CA GLY A 42 9.35 10.66 5.32
C GLY A 42 8.89 9.55 4.37
N THR A 43 7.63 9.10 4.44
CA THR A 43 7.10 8.12 3.48
C THR A 43 6.96 8.73 2.10
N GLU A 44 7.37 7.97 1.09
CA GLU A 44 7.28 8.32 -0.32
C GLU A 44 6.63 7.19 -1.12
N THR A 45 5.72 7.56 -2.02
CA THR A 45 5.13 6.62 -2.97
C THR A 45 5.52 6.98 -4.40
N GLY A 46 5.88 5.98 -5.19
CA GLY A 46 6.15 6.14 -6.61
C GLY A 46 4.87 6.36 -7.41
N CYS A 47 5.02 6.84 -8.65
CA CYS A 47 3.89 7.06 -9.56
C CYS A 47 3.06 5.78 -9.75
N ASN A 48 1.74 5.95 -9.88
CA ASN A 48 0.77 4.86 -10.05
C ASN A 48 0.83 3.75 -9.00
N SER A 49 1.35 4.04 -7.81
CA SER A 49 1.28 3.13 -6.68
C SER A 49 -0.14 3.07 -6.07
N VAL A 50 -0.44 1.99 -5.36
CA VAL A 50 -1.74 1.78 -4.71
C VAL A 50 -1.55 1.30 -3.27
N THR A 51 -2.36 1.80 -2.34
CA THR A 51 -2.52 1.19 -1.01
C THR A 51 -3.89 0.57 -0.88
N THR A 52 -3.96 -0.65 -0.33
CA THR A 52 -5.25 -1.28 0.00
C THR A 52 -5.88 -0.68 1.28
N PRO A 53 -7.19 -0.87 1.50
CA PRO A 53 -7.83 -0.43 2.75
C PRO A 53 -7.15 -1.05 3.98
N GLY A 54 -6.77 -0.22 4.94
CA GLY A 54 -6.07 -0.65 6.15
C GLY A 54 -4.54 -0.66 6.06
N THR A 55 -3.95 -0.14 4.98
CA THR A 55 -2.49 -0.12 4.82
C THR A 55 -1.85 0.89 5.78
N ILE A 56 -0.75 0.52 6.42
CA ILE A 56 0.05 1.40 7.28
C ILE A 56 1.49 1.38 6.79
N LEU A 57 2.01 2.54 6.40
CA LEU A 57 3.40 2.74 6.03
C LEU A 57 4.11 3.48 7.17
N GLY A 58 5.08 2.82 7.81
CA GLY A 58 5.92 3.40 8.86
C GLY A 58 6.83 4.52 8.36
N LYS A 59 7.56 5.14 9.28
CA LYS A 59 8.42 6.29 8.97
C LYS A 59 9.48 5.93 7.92
N ASP A 60 9.76 6.83 6.98
CA ASP A 60 10.78 6.64 5.95
C ASP A 60 10.57 5.37 5.08
N VAL A 61 9.32 5.00 4.79
CA VAL A 61 8.99 3.91 3.86
C VAL A 61 8.95 4.40 2.42
N LEU A 62 9.53 3.63 1.50
CA LEU A 62 9.50 3.91 0.07
C LEU A 62 8.70 2.82 -0.67
N LEU A 63 7.54 3.19 -1.22
CA LEU A 63 6.75 2.32 -2.10
C LEU A 63 7.09 2.62 -3.56
N TYR A 64 7.61 1.63 -4.31
CA TYR A 64 8.03 1.84 -5.69
C TYR A 64 6.85 2.15 -6.64
N PRO A 65 7.13 2.78 -7.80
CA PRO A 65 6.12 3.00 -8.83
C PRO A 65 5.44 1.69 -9.27
N ASN A 66 4.16 1.79 -9.62
CA ASN A 66 3.34 0.67 -10.07
C ASN A 66 3.24 -0.51 -9.08
N ALA A 67 3.62 -0.33 -7.80
CA ALA A 67 3.50 -1.34 -6.77
C ALA A 67 2.24 -1.13 -5.91
N THR A 68 1.74 -2.22 -5.31
CA THR A 68 0.63 -2.19 -4.36
C THR A 68 1.10 -2.56 -2.96
N ALA A 69 0.84 -1.70 -1.98
CA ALA A 69 1.07 -1.98 -0.56
C ALA A 69 -0.20 -2.54 0.10
N ARG A 70 -0.05 -3.60 0.90
CA ARG A 70 -1.13 -4.26 1.63
C ARG A 70 -0.72 -4.61 3.04
N GLY A 71 -1.32 -3.93 4.02
CA GLY A 71 -1.09 -4.17 5.44
C GLY A 71 -0.06 -3.22 6.06
N TYR A 72 0.63 -3.68 7.10
CA TYR A 72 1.61 -2.90 7.84
C TYR A 72 3.03 -3.11 7.30
N TYR A 73 3.76 -2.01 7.12
CA TYR A 73 5.17 -2.00 6.77
C TYR A 73 5.95 -1.17 7.80
N PRO A 74 6.99 -1.75 8.44
CA PRO A 74 7.73 -1.06 9.49
C PRO A 74 8.60 0.08 8.93
N PRO A 75 9.08 0.98 9.79
CA PRO A 75 9.94 2.09 9.37
C PRO A 75 11.17 1.66 8.55
N LYS A 76 11.68 2.55 7.69
CA LYS A 76 12.90 2.36 6.89
C LYS A 76 12.87 1.13 5.96
N THR A 77 11.70 0.86 5.38
CA THR A 77 11.49 -0.29 4.47
C THR A 77 11.24 0.16 3.04
N ILE A 78 11.75 -0.61 2.07
CA ILE A 78 11.46 -0.43 0.65
C ILE A 78 10.51 -1.53 0.17
N ILE A 79 9.40 -1.14 -0.44
CA ILE A 79 8.41 -2.03 -1.05
C ILE A 79 8.58 -1.96 -2.57
N LYS A 80 9.04 -3.05 -3.18
CA LYS A 80 9.26 -3.13 -4.63
C LYS A 80 8.67 -4.39 -5.24
N LEU A 81 8.05 -4.24 -6.41
CA LEU A 81 7.60 -5.36 -7.22
C LEU A 81 8.76 -5.84 -8.10
N LYS A 82 9.14 -7.11 -7.98
CA LYS A 82 10.10 -7.75 -8.88
C LYS A 82 9.32 -8.48 -9.97
N GLN A 83 9.44 -8.01 -11.20
CA GLN A 83 8.81 -8.59 -12.39
C GLN A 83 9.88 -8.89 -13.44
N THR A 84 9.65 -9.93 -14.24
CA THR A 84 10.50 -10.27 -15.38
C THR A 84 9.70 -9.98 -16.64
N GLN A 85 10.26 -9.17 -17.54
CA GLN A 85 9.64 -8.93 -18.84
C GLN A 85 10.00 -10.07 -19.79
N LYS A 86 9.03 -10.51 -20.59
CA LYS A 86 9.23 -11.45 -21.68
C LYS A 86 9.19 -10.68 -23.00
N LEU A 87 10.21 -10.85 -23.83
CA LEU A 87 10.19 -10.36 -25.21
C LEU A 87 9.52 -11.40 -26.10
N GLU A 88 8.60 -10.96 -26.95
CA GLU A 88 7.91 -11.77 -27.96
C GLU A 88 7.84 -10.97 -29.26
N GLN A 89 7.91 -11.67 -30.41
CA GLN A 89 7.71 -11.02 -31.70
C GLN A 89 6.23 -10.67 -31.89
N ARG A 90 5.99 -9.47 -32.43
CA ARG A 90 4.65 -9.02 -32.82
C ARG A 90 4.33 -9.57 -34.21
N ILE A 91 3.46 -10.59 -34.27
CA ILE A 91 2.85 -11.11 -35.51
C ILE A 91 1.59 -10.28 -35.82
#